data_AF-A0A161HIZ5-F1
#
_entry.id   AF-A0A161HIZ5-F1
#
_cell.length_a   1.000
_cell.length_b   1.000
_cell.length_c   1.000
_cell.angle_alpha   90.00
_cell.angle_beta   90.00
_cell.angle_gamma   90.00
#
_symmetry.space_group_name_H-M   'P 1'
#
loop_
_entity.id
_entity.type
_entity.pdbx_description
1 polymer ?
#
loop_
_entity_poly.entity_id
_entity_poly.type
_entity_poly.pdbx_seq_one_letter_code
_entity_poly.pdbx_strand_id
1 'polypeptide(L)'
;MKDCGVDDFNIVDIVKPEPGRLRRNLSAVIAFAQFREDRMHDYADLVNQCKQATSQFRLLEDEHEELITQIAELEEALKDSSEQAKQTQEHNAEVESELRKLKKVQEQLTTEHSNYKQEKQRLITNLENQSLLVVEARKENDRMKPYIVDSPEILQKLNSDLASSLQLTKNNVENMDRRFRALQISAETFKQIHQDLQACIKVIEECGVELQREQEASHKLGRFQEIYDQLRQDDKDLDIRISQLQRQIANSQDRIERARKQAEIKRASAEKKMSELREMHGTLAAERSLQMKEMDEKRDYIKSTELQISTMKEHIESEMRAIAAESEKLRDHLHLYLNSMEQRMMVR
;
A
#
# COMPACT_ATOMS: atom_id res chain seq x y z
N MET A 1 88.96 90.86 -132.55
CA MET A 1 89.38 90.76 -133.98
C MET A 1 88.56 89.73 -134.74
N LYS A 2 88.32 88.52 -134.20
CA LYS A 2 87.34 87.56 -134.77
C LYS A 2 85.94 88.15 -134.90
N ASP A 3 85.45 88.80 -133.84
CA ASP A 3 84.16 89.50 -133.91
C ASP A 3 84.16 90.70 -134.86
N CYS A 4 85.34 91.15 -135.31
CA CYS A 4 85.51 92.27 -136.22
C CYS A 4 85.82 91.85 -137.68
N GLY A 5 85.81 90.54 -138.02
CA GLY A 5 85.88 90.05 -139.41
C GLY A 5 87.28 89.97 -140.06
N VAL A 6 88.36 89.96 -139.28
CA VAL A 6 89.73 89.76 -139.77
C VAL A 6 90.33 88.50 -139.15
N ASP A 7 90.55 87.48 -139.97
CA ASP A 7 90.99 86.15 -139.49
C ASP A 7 92.51 85.93 -139.57
N ASP A 8 93.20 86.55 -140.54
CA ASP A 8 94.64 86.33 -140.74
C ASP A 8 95.53 87.34 -139.98
N PHE A 9 95.07 87.89 -138.85
CA PHE A 9 95.86 88.83 -138.06
C PHE A 9 96.97 88.09 -137.31
N ASN A 10 98.23 88.36 -137.63
CA ASN A 10 99.37 87.68 -137.01
C ASN A 10 100.37 88.69 -136.43
N ILE A 11 101.17 88.25 -135.47
CA ILE A 11 102.17 89.07 -134.76
C ILE A 11 103.18 89.73 -135.71
N VAL A 12 103.42 89.14 -136.88
CA VAL A 12 104.29 89.70 -137.92
C VAL A 12 103.79 91.08 -138.41
N ASP A 13 102.47 91.31 -138.39
CA ASP A 13 101.84 92.59 -138.78
C ASP A 13 102.09 93.73 -137.80
N ILE A 14 102.63 93.42 -136.61
CA ILE A 14 103.03 94.39 -135.60
C ILE A 14 104.54 94.65 -135.69
N VAL A 15 105.34 93.62 -136.02
CA VAL A 15 106.81 93.65 -135.88
C VAL A 15 107.56 94.07 -137.15
N LYS A 16 107.02 93.76 -138.34
CA LYS A 16 107.60 94.26 -139.61
C LYS A 16 106.47 94.55 -140.62
N PRO A 17 105.87 95.74 -140.53
CA PRO A 17 104.61 96.00 -141.21
C PRO A 17 104.81 96.24 -142.70
N GLU A 18 104.12 95.42 -143.50
CA GLU A 18 103.87 95.75 -144.90
C GLU A 18 102.67 96.70 -145.01
N PRO A 19 102.76 97.80 -145.77
CA PRO A 19 101.72 98.82 -145.87
C PRO A 19 100.33 98.31 -146.31
N GLY A 20 100.28 97.19 -147.03
CA GLY A 20 99.03 96.62 -147.54
C GLY A 20 98.11 96.00 -146.47
N ARG A 21 98.66 95.32 -145.46
CA ARG A 21 97.85 94.56 -144.48
C ARG A 21 97.24 95.44 -143.40
N LEU A 22 97.96 96.47 -142.94
CA LEU A 22 97.52 97.34 -141.85
C LEU A 22 96.23 98.11 -142.19
N ARG A 23 96.09 98.55 -143.44
CA ARG A 23 94.94 99.35 -143.90
C ARG A 23 93.64 98.55 -143.93
N ARG A 24 93.70 97.26 -144.29
CA ARG A 24 92.56 96.34 -144.28
C ARG A 24 92.04 96.09 -142.85
N ASN A 25 92.97 95.93 -141.91
CA ASN A 25 92.63 95.59 -140.53
C ASN A 25 91.91 96.75 -139.81
N LEU A 26 92.30 97.99 -140.08
CA LEU A 26 91.67 99.17 -139.49
C LEU A 26 90.24 99.44 -140.03
N SER A 27 89.97 99.15 -141.30
CA SER A 27 88.61 99.30 -141.86
C SER A 27 87.60 98.33 -141.24
N ALA A 28 88.02 97.10 -140.92
CA ALA A 28 87.13 96.09 -140.37
C ALA A 28 86.67 96.43 -138.93
N VAL A 29 87.56 97.03 -138.12
CA VAL A 29 87.23 97.46 -136.76
C VAL A 29 86.21 98.60 -136.76
N ILE A 30 86.31 99.53 -137.72
CA ILE A 30 85.38 100.66 -137.80
C ILE A 30 83.95 100.18 -138.17
N ALA A 31 83.84 99.23 -139.10
CA ALA A 31 82.54 98.68 -139.49
C ALA A 31 81.82 97.97 -138.33
N PHE A 32 82.57 97.28 -137.46
CA PHE A 32 81.99 96.59 -136.30
C PHE A 32 81.44 97.55 -135.24
N ALA A 33 82.10 98.68 -135.01
CA ALA A 33 81.65 99.65 -134.02
C ALA A 33 80.28 100.26 -134.38
N GLN A 34 80.05 100.54 -135.67
CA GLN A 34 78.81 101.14 -136.14
C GLN A 34 77.62 100.18 -136.07
N PHE A 35 77.83 98.88 -136.31
CA PHE A 35 76.78 97.85 -136.21
C PHE A 35 76.26 97.65 -134.78
N ARG A 36 77.10 97.88 -133.77
CA ARG A 36 76.71 97.74 -132.37
C ARG A 36 75.80 98.87 -131.89
N GLU A 37 75.97 100.07 -132.44
CA GLU A 37 75.25 101.26 -131.99
C GLU A 37 73.82 101.31 -132.54
N ASP A 38 73.60 100.86 -133.79
CA ASP A 38 72.29 100.90 -134.44
C ASP A 38 71.27 99.85 -133.94
N ARG A 39 71.68 98.79 -133.21
CA ARG A 39 70.82 97.63 -132.88
C ARG A 39 70.54 97.41 -131.39
N MET A 40 71.09 98.23 -130.48
CA MET A 40 70.98 97.96 -129.04
C MET A 40 69.58 98.23 -128.44
N HIS A 41 68.78 99.09 -129.09
CA HIS A 41 67.50 99.50 -128.51
C HIS A 41 66.41 98.40 -128.60
N ASP A 42 66.43 97.57 -129.64
CA ASP A 42 65.43 96.53 -129.90
C ASP A 42 65.47 95.36 -128.90
N TYR A 43 66.55 95.21 -128.11
CA TYR A 43 66.76 94.05 -127.22
C TYR A 43 66.51 94.34 -125.73
N ALA A 44 66.19 95.58 -125.33
CA ALA A 44 66.08 95.95 -123.92
C ALA A 44 64.87 95.29 -123.20
N ASP A 45 63.72 95.19 -123.87
CA ASP A 45 62.50 94.65 -123.26
C ASP A 45 62.59 93.13 -123.00
N LEU A 46 63.23 92.40 -123.91
CA LEU A 46 63.40 90.95 -123.79
C LEU A 46 64.31 90.58 -122.60
N VAL A 47 65.31 91.42 -122.30
CA VAL A 47 66.21 91.24 -121.16
C VAL A 47 65.46 91.43 -119.83
N ASN A 48 64.50 92.34 -119.75
CA ASN A 48 63.73 92.57 -118.52
C ASN A 48 62.74 91.43 -118.22
N GLN A 49 62.09 90.87 -119.22
CA GLN A 49 61.20 89.71 -119.03
C GLN A 49 61.96 88.47 -118.55
N CYS A 50 63.15 88.20 -119.11
CA CYS A 50 64.01 87.12 -118.61
C CYS A 50 64.36 87.32 -117.13
N LYS A 51 64.72 88.54 -116.72
CA LYS A 51 65.04 88.82 -115.30
C LYS A 51 63.88 88.56 -114.35
N GLN A 52 62.65 88.95 -114.72
CA GLN A 52 61.47 88.66 -113.88
C GLN A 52 61.18 87.17 -113.77
N ALA A 53 61.23 86.43 -114.90
CA ALA A 53 61.04 84.98 -114.89
C ALA A 53 62.11 84.27 -114.04
N THR A 54 63.38 84.68 -114.14
CA THR A 54 64.45 84.14 -113.28
C THR A 54 64.23 84.47 -111.81
N SER A 55 63.69 85.65 -111.48
CA SER A 55 63.39 86.01 -110.09
C SER A 55 62.26 85.18 -109.50
N GLN A 56 61.19 84.92 -110.27
CA GLN A 56 60.08 84.08 -109.81
C GLN A 56 60.49 82.61 -109.67
N PHE A 57 61.31 82.12 -110.61
CA PHE A 57 61.87 80.78 -110.55
C PHE A 57 62.71 80.58 -109.28
N ARG A 58 63.57 81.55 -108.94
CA ARG A 58 64.36 81.49 -107.70
C ARG A 58 63.49 81.44 -106.44
N LEU A 59 62.44 82.26 -106.36
CA LEU A 59 61.54 82.24 -105.20
C LEU A 59 60.82 80.89 -105.04
N LEU A 60 60.38 80.29 -106.15
CA LEU A 60 59.76 78.96 -106.13
C LEU A 60 60.76 77.85 -105.83
N GLU A 61 62.02 77.97 -106.27
CA GLU A 61 63.10 77.06 -105.87
C GLU A 61 63.39 77.17 -104.36
N ASP A 62 63.46 78.38 -103.82
CA ASP A 62 63.66 78.60 -102.38
C ASP A 62 62.50 78.00 -101.55
N GLU A 63 61.23 78.23 -101.94
CA GLU A 63 60.06 77.61 -101.27
C GLU A 63 60.04 76.08 -101.39
N HIS A 64 60.48 75.55 -102.53
CA HIS A 64 60.56 74.10 -102.74
C HIS A 64 61.68 73.47 -101.90
N GLU A 65 62.83 74.13 -101.78
CA GLU A 65 63.90 73.71 -100.87
C GLU A 65 63.43 73.77 -99.41
N GLU A 66 62.74 74.83 -98.98
CA GLU A 66 62.17 74.92 -97.64
C GLU A 66 61.18 73.78 -97.34
N LEU A 67 60.26 73.48 -98.26
CA LEU A 67 59.31 72.39 -98.08
C LEU A 67 59.99 71.01 -98.04
N ILE A 68 61.03 70.79 -98.84
CA ILE A 68 61.83 69.56 -98.76
C ILE A 68 62.50 69.44 -97.39
N THR A 69 63.07 70.54 -96.88
CA THR A 69 63.70 70.51 -95.54
C THR A 69 62.68 70.20 -94.44
N GLN A 70 61.48 70.80 -94.49
CA GLN A 70 60.42 70.51 -93.51
C GLN A 70 59.90 69.07 -93.59
N ILE A 71 59.77 68.50 -94.80
CA ILE A 71 59.39 67.10 -94.97
C ILE A 71 60.49 66.19 -94.40
N ALA A 72 61.76 66.48 -94.68
CA ALA A 72 62.88 65.71 -94.14
C ALA A 72 62.92 65.75 -92.60
N GLU A 73 62.71 66.93 -91.99
CA GLU A 73 62.64 67.09 -90.53
C GLU A 73 61.48 66.30 -89.90
N LEU A 74 60.29 66.31 -90.53
CA LEU A 74 59.13 65.56 -90.05
C LEU A 74 59.30 64.05 -90.22
N GLU A 75 59.91 63.60 -91.32
CA GLU A 75 60.25 62.20 -91.54
C GLU A 75 61.27 61.69 -90.50
N GLU A 76 62.27 62.52 -90.18
CA GLU A 76 63.26 62.22 -89.13
C GLU A 76 62.62 62.16 -87.75
N ALA A 77 61.77 63.14 -87.39
CA ALA A 77 61.04 63.15 -86.12
C ALA A 77 60.08 61.96 -85.97
N LEU A 78 59.39 61.55 -87.05
CA LEU A 78 58.51 60.38 -87.05
C LEU A 78 59.32 59.08 -86.87
N LYS A 79 60.49 59.01 -87.50
CA LYS A 79 61.39 57.86 -87.37
C LYS A 79 61.94 57.73 -85.95
N ASP A 80 62.37 58.84 -85.35
CA ASP A 80 62.84 58.88 -83.96
C ASP A 80 61.74 58.51 -82.97
N SER A 81 60.52 59.06 -83.14
CA SER A 81 59.38 58.72 -82.28
C SER A 81 58.94 57.26 -82.43
N SER A 82 58.98 56.71 -83.65
CA SER A 82 58.67 55.30 -83.91
C SER A 82 59.70 54.38 -83.25
N GLU A 83 60.99 54.73 -83.34
CA GLU A 83 62.08 53.99 -82.71
C GLU A 83 61.97 54.03 -81.17
N GLN A 84 61.69 55.19 -80.58
CA GLN A 84 61.45 55.31 -79.14
C GLN A 84 60.21 54.54 -78.67
N ALA A 85 59.11 54.56 -79.43
CA ALA A 85 57.91 53.80 -79.11
C ALA A 85 58.19 52.29 -79.15
N LYS A 86 58.95 51.84 -80.15
CA LYS A 86 59.37 50.44 -80.29
C LYS A 86 60.28 50.01 -79.14
N GLN A 87 61.29 50.80 -78.78
CA GLN A 87 62.16 50.54 -77.61
C GLN A 87 61.37 50.47 -76.30
N THR A 88 60.40 51.36 -76.11
CA THR A 88 59.54 51.36 -74.92
C THR A 88 58.63 50.12 -74.89
N GLN A 89 58.10 49.71 -76.03
CA GLN A 89 57.28 48.51 -76.14
C GLN A 89 58.09 47.23 -75.90
N GLU A 90 59.31 47.15 -76.42
CA GLU A 90 60.25 46.06 -76.15
C GLU A 90 60.59 46.00 -74.66
N HIS A 91 60.93 47.14 -74.04
CA HIS A 91 61.20 47.21 -72.61
C HIS A 91 59.99 46.80 -71.75
N ASN A 92 58.78 47.24 -72.09
CA ASN A 92 57.57 46.83 -71.38
C ASN A 92 57.31 45.32 -71.52
N ALA A 93 57.52 44.75 -72.71
CA ALA A 93 57.38 43.32 -72.92
C ALA A 93 58.41 42.51 -72.11
N GLU A 94 59.65 43.00 -72.00
CA GLU A 94 60.68 42.41 -71.14
C GLU A 94 60.28 42.46 -69.66
N VAL A 95 59.85 43.63 -69.16
CA VAL A 95 59.42 43.81 -67.77
C VAL A 95 58.21 42.94 -67.45
N GLU A 96 57.23 42.85 -68.36
CA GLU A 96 56.09 41.94 -68.18
C GLU A 96 56.53 40.46 -68.12
N SER A 97 57.49 40.06 -68.95
CA SER A 97 58.06 38.72 -68.94
C SER A 97 58.78 38.42 -67.63
N GLU A 98 59.57 39.36 -67.12
CA GLU A 98 60.24 39.26 -65.82
C GLU A 98 59.23 39.19 -64.67
N LEU A 99 58.18 40.01 -64.70
CA LEU A 99 57.14 40.01 -63.67
C LEU A 99 56.38 38.68 -63.65
N ARG A 100 56.09 38.08 -64.82
CA ARG A 100 55.51 36.73 -64.91
C ARG A 100 56.44 35.67 -64.33
N LYS A 101 57.74 35.74 -64.61
CA LYS A 101 58.75 34.81 -64.05
C LYS A 101 58.81 34.95 -62.52
N LEU A 102 58.92 36.17 -62.02
CA LEU A 102 58.96 36.46 -60.58
C LEU A 102 57.70 35.99 -59.86
N LYS A 103 56.51 36.22 -60.44
CA LYS A 103 55.25 35.73 -59.89
C LYS A 103 55.22 34.21 -59.80
N LYS A 104 55.71 33.51 -60.84
CA LYS A 104 55.80 32.04 -60.83
C LYS A 104 56.75 31.54 -59.73
N VAL A 105 57.89 32.20 -59.55
CA VAL A 105 58.84 31.89 -58.46
C VAL A 105 58.20 32.17 -57.10
N GLN A 106 57.47 33.28 -56.94
CA GLN A 106 56.78 33.60 -55.70
C GLN A 106 55.71 32.56 -55.35
N GLU A 107 54.90 32.12 -56.32
CA GLU A 107 53.90 31.06 -56.13
C GLU A 107 54.56 29.74 -55.72
N GLN A 108 55.67 29.37 -56.38
CA GLN A 108 56.46 28.19 -56.00
C GLN A 108 57.00 28.31 -54.57
N LEU A 109 57.64 29.42 -54.23
CA LEU A 109 58.21 29.62 -52.90
C LEU A 109 57.14 29.65 -51.81
N THR A 110 55.95 30.18 -52.11
CA THR A 110 54.82 30.21 -51.19
C THR A 110 54.27 28.81 -50.92
N THR A 111 54.16 27.98 -51.98
CA THR A 111 53.73 26.59 -51.84
C THR A 111 54.78 25.75 -51.10
N GLU A 112 56.06 25.91 -51.40
CA GLU A 112 57.16 25.29 -50.66
C GLU A 112 57.15 25.70 -49.19
N HIS A 113 57.02 26.99 -48.87
CA HIS A 113 56.97 27.47 -47.50
C HIS A 113 55.75 26.90 -46.74
N SER A 114 54.59 26.78 -47.39
CA SER A 114 53.41 26.13 -46.82
C SER A 114 53.69 24.64 -46.50
N ASN A 115 54.31 23.92 -47.45
CA ASN A 115 54.67 22.52 -47.28
C ASN A 115 55.69 22.34 -46.13
N TYR A 116 56.73 23.17 -46.08
CA TYR A 116 57.71 23.14 -44.98
C TYR A 116 57.07 23.42 -43.63
N LYS A 117 56.11 24.35 -43.55
CA LYS A 117 55.39 24.63 -42.31
C LYS A 117 54.56 23.43 -41.85
N GLN A 118 53.87 22.75 -42.77
CA GLN A 118 53.11 21.54 -42.47
C GLN A 118 54.02 20.40 -42.01
N GLU A 119 55.13 20.18 -42.73
CA GLU A 119 56.08 19.11 -42.39
C GLU A 119 56.74 19.36 -41.03
N LYS A 120 57.14 20.60 -40.74
CA LYS A 120 57.64 21.00 -39.42
C LYS A 120 56.62 20.67 -38.32
N GLN A 121 55.35 21.01 -38.52
CA GLN A 121 54.32 20.73 -37.53
C GLN A 121 54.14 19.22 -37.32
N ARG A 122 54.14 18.43 -38.40
CA ARG A 122 54.07 16.97 -38.34
C ARG A 122 55.23 16.36 -37.56
N LEU A 123 56.45 16.84 -37.82
CA LEU A 123 57.65 16.38 -37.12
C LEU A 123 57.62 16.72 -35.63
N ILE A 124 57.13 17.90 -35.24
CA ILE A 124 56.97 18.29 -33.84
C ILE A 124 56.00 17.35 -33.12
N THR A 125 54.81 17.11 -33.71
CA THR A 125 53.81 16.20 -33.11
C THR A 125 54.34 14.76 -33.01
N ASN A 126 55.09 14.30 -34.01
CA ASN A 126 55.75 12.99 -33.95
C ASN A 126 56.79 12.92 -32.83
N LEU A 127 57.60 13.97 -32.65
CA LEU A 127 58.59 14.05 -31.58
C LEU A 127 57.92 14.02 -30.19
N GLU A 128 56.84 14.76 -30.00
CA GLU A 128 56.05 14.78 -28.76
C GLU A 128 55.48 13.38 -28.45
N ASN A 129 54.88 12.73 -29.44
CA ASN A 129 54.35 11.36 -29.29
C ASN A 129 55.44 10.36 -28.93
N GLN A 130 56.60 10.41 -29.61
CA GLN A 130 57.75 9.54 -29.30
C GLN A 130 58.31 9.80 -27.90
N SER A 131 58.37 11.07 -27.48
CA SER A 131 58.81 11.43 -26.14
C SER A 131 57.88 10.85 -25.06
N LEU A 132 56.56 10.88 -25.28
CA LEU A 132 55.58 10.27 -24.37
C LEU A 132 55.78 8.76 -24.26
N LEU A 133 55.90 8.06 -25.40
CA LEU A 133 56.15 6.62 -25.44
C LEU A 133 57.43 6.21 -24.69
N VAL A 134 58.51 6.99 -24.83
CA VAL A 134 59.76 6.73 -24.12
C VAL A 134 59.59 6.88 -22.61
N VAL A 135 58.83 7.88 -22.15
CA VAL A 135 58.55 8.06 -20.71
C VAL A 135 57.72 6.91 -20.16
N GLU A 136 56.69 6.46 -20.89
CA GLU A 136 55.86 5.32 -20.50
C GLU A 136 56.68 4.02 -20.43
N ALA A 137 57.46 3.72 -21.47
CA ALA A 137 58.33 2.56 -21.50
C ALA A 137 59.36 2.57 -20.37
N ARG A 138 59.92 3.74 -20.01
CA ARG A 138 60.83 3.87 -18.85
C ARG A 138 60.12 3.58 -17.54
N LYS A 139 58.92 4.11 -17.32
CA LYS A 139 58.13 3.82 -16.12
C LYS A 139 57.82 2.34 -15.98
N GLU A 140 57.48 1.68 -17.09
CA GLU A 140 57.23 0.25 -17.11
C GLU A 140 58.50 -0.56 -16.85
N ASN A 141 59.64 -0.15 -17.43
CA ASN A 141 60.94 -0.75 -17.14
C ASN A 141 61.31 -0.61 -15.65
N ASP A 142 61.15 0.57 -15.06
CA ASP A 142 61.41 0.81 -13.64
C ASP A 142 60.45 0.03 -12.72
N ARG A 143 59.21 -0.20 -13.15
CA ARG A 143 58.27 -1.09 -12.46
C ARG A 143 58.69 -2.55 -12.52
N MET A 144 59.30 -2.99 -13.63
CA MET A 144 59.73 -4.38 -13.84
C MET A 144 61.11 -4.68 -13.27
N LYS A 145 62.00 -3.70 -13.14
CA LYS A 145 63.36 -3.86 -12.58
C LYS A 145 63.42 -4.61 -11.24
N PRO A 146 62.53 -4.39 -10.26
CA PRO A 146 62.52 -5.16 -9.01
C PRO A 146 62.17 -6.65 -9.18
N TYR A 147 61.50 -7.00 -10.27
CA TYR A 147 61.09 -8.38 -10.59
C TYR A 147 62.10 -9.11 -11.48
N ILE A 148 63.02 -8.36 -12.12
CA ILE A 148 64.20 -8.90 -12.80
C ILE A 148 65.26 -9.12 -11.72
N VAL A 149 65.13 -10.21 -10.97
CA VAL A 149 66.02 -10.52 -9.85
C VAL A 149 67.31 -11.16 -10.37
N ASP A 150 68.45 -10.55 -9.99
CA ASP A 150 69.83 -10.90 -10.34
C ASP A 150 70.40 -12.16 -9.62
N SER A 151 69.57 -13.05 -9.06
CA SER A 151 70.07 -14.27 -8.42
C SER A 151 68.98 -15.36 -8.26
N PRO A 152 69.19 -16.58 -8.81
CA PRO A 152 68.34 -17.75 -8.58
C PRO A 152 68.16 -18.10 -7.09
N GLU A 153 69.10 -17.71 -6.23
CA GLU A 153 69.10 -18.05 -4.81
C GLU A 153 68.07 -17.24 -4.02
N ILE A 154 67.81 -15.99 -4.43
CA ILE A 154 66.76 -15.14 -3.84
C ILE A 154 65.39 -15.71 -4.19
N LEU A 155 65.20 -16.16 -5.43
CA LEU A 155 63.96 -16.82 -5.86
C LEU A 155 63.74 -18.14 -5.13
N GLN A 156 64.78 -18.94 -4.93
CA GLN A 156 64.68 -20.18 -4.13
C GLN A 156 64.31 -19.89 -2.67
N LYS A 157 64.93 -18.89 -2.03
CA LYS A 157 64.57 -18.47 -0.67
C LYS A 157 63.12 -18.01 -0.59
N LEU A 158 62.70 -17.11 -1.48
CA LEU A 158 61.32 -16.61 -1.51
C LEU A 158 60.30 -17.75 -1.71
N ASN A 159 60.61 -18.70 -2.60
CA ASN A 159 59.73 -19.84 -2.86
C ASN A 159 59.67 -20.81 -1.65
N SER A 160 60.79 -20.98 -0.93
CA SER A 160 60.84 -21.74 0.32
C SER A 160 60.04 -21.07 1.45
N ASP A 161 60.14 -19.74 1.57
CA ASP A 161 59.40 -18.96 2.57
C ASP A 161 57.90 -18.97 2.27
N LEU A 162 57.52 -18.83 1.00
CA LEU A 162 56.13 -18.97 0.53
C LEU A 162 55.59 -20.38 0.76
N ALA A 163 56.38 -21.42 0.48
CA ALA A 163 55.99 -22.80 0.74
C ALA A 163 55.77 -23.06 2.25
N SER A 164 56.65 -22.52 3.10
CA SER A 164 56.54 -22.62 4.56
C SER A 164 55.30 -21.88 5.09
N SER A 165 55.07 -20.66 4.59
CA SER A 165 53.86 -19.87 4.90
C SER A 165 52.58 -20.55 4.43
N LEU A 166 52.60 -21.16 3.24
CA LEU A 166 51.49 -21.95 2.72
C LEU A 166 51.20 -23.17 3.60
N GLN A 167 52.24 -23.84 4.11
CA GLN A 167 52.05 -24.99 4.99
C GLN A 167 51.47 -24.57 6.35
N LEU A 168 51.94 -23.46 6.93
CA LEU A 168 51.40 -22.91 8.17
C LEU A 168 49.93 -22.52 8.02
N THR A 169 49.59 -21.83 6.93
CA THR A 169 48.20 -21.42 6.66
C THR A 169 47.29 -22.63 6.43
N LYS A 170 47.74 -23.66 5.71
CA LYS A 170 46.99 -24.92 5.57
C LYS A 170 46.72 -25.58 6.92
N ASN A 171 47.75 -25.73 7.76
CA ASN A 171 47.59 -26.30 9.10
C ASN A 171 46.59 -25.49 9.96
N ASN A 172 46.64 -24.16 9.87
CA ASN A 172 45.71 -23.28 10.56
C ASN A 172 44.27 -23.46 10.06
N VAL A 173 44.07 -23.58 8.74
CA VAL A 173 42.76 -23.84 8.14
C VAL A 173 42.21 -25.18 8.61
N GLU A 174 43.02 -26.24 8.61
CA GLU A 174 42.59 -27.56 9.09
C GLU A 174 42.21 -27.52 10.58
N ASN A 175 42.97 -26.81 11.42
CA ASN A 175 42.65 -26.63 12.84
C ASN A 175 41.35 -25.86 13.04
N MET A 176 41.12 -24.80 12.25
CA MET A 176 39.87 -24.04 12.30
C MET A 176 38.68 -24.86 11.80
N ASP A 177 38.84 -25.67 10.76
CA ASP A 177 37.77 -26.54 10.25
C ASP A 177 37.37 -27.61 11.27
N ARG A 178 38.36 -28.22 11.95
CA ARG A 178 38.08 -29.15 13.08
C ARG A 178 37.30 -28.46 14.20
N ARG A 179 37.69 -27.25 14.58
CA ARG A 179 36.99 -26.47 15.61
C ARG A 179 35.58 -26.07 15.17
N PHE A 180 35.42 -25.67 13.91
CA PHE A 180 34.13 -25.34 13.33
C PHE A 180 33.18 -26.54 13.38
N ARG A 181 33.63 -27.73 12.95
CA ARG A 181 32.83 -28.96 13.02
C ARG A 181 32.44 -29.33 14.45
N ALA A 182 33.36 -29.20 15.41
CA ALA A 182 33.06 -29.45 16.82
C ALA A 182 31.99 -28.48 17.36
N LEU A 183 32.09 -27.19 17.01
CA LEU A 183 31.08 -26.20 17.36
C LEU A 183 29.74 -26.46 16.67
N GLN A 184 29.76 -26.92 15.42
CA GLN A 184 28.55 -27.26 14.68
C GLN A 184 27.81 -28.43 15.34
N ILE A 185 28.51 -29.50 15.71
CA ILE A 185 27.93 -30.62 16.46
C ILE A 185 27.35 -30.12 17.79
N SER A 186 28.09 -29.27 18.52
CA SER A 186 27.58 -28.69 19.76
C SER A 186 26.31 -27.85 19.53
N ALA A 187 26.26 -27.04 18.47
CA ALA A 187 25.07 -26.27 18.12
C ALA A 187 23.86 -27.16 17.79
N GLU A 188 24.07 -28.27 17.07
CA GLU A 188 23.03 -29.26 16.79
C GLU A 188 22.53 -29.93 18.08
N THR A 189 23.42 -30.27 19.01
CA THR A 189 23.00 -30.81 20.33
C THR A 189 22.21 -29.79 21.14
N PHE A 190 22.60 -28.52 21.15
CA PHE A 190 21.85 -27.46 21.83
C PHE A 190 20.47 -27.25 21.19
N LYS A 191 20.37 -27.38 19.86
CA LYS A 191 19.09 -27.30 19.15
C LYS A 191 18.16 -28.45 19.57
N GLN A 192 18.69 -29.66 19.72
CA GLN A 192 17.91 -30.79 20.21
C GLN A 192 17.47 -30.59 21.66
N ILE A 193 18.38 -30.20 22.55
CA ILE A 193 18.05 -29.87 23.96
C ILE A 193 16.99 -28.78 24.04
N HIS A 194 17.06 -27.77 23.17
CA HIS A 194 16.07 -26.71 23.11
C HIS A 194 14.68 -27.24 22.71
N GLN A 195 14.61 -28.15 21.73
CA GLN A 195 13.36 -28.81 21.33
C GLN A 195 12.78 -29.64 22.48
N ASP A 196 13.63 -30.39 23.19
CA ASP A 196 13.22 -31.20 24.34
C ASP A 196 12.69 -30.30 25.48
N LEU A 197 13.38 -29.18 25.77
CA LEU A 197 12.92 -28.19 26.75
C LEU A 197 11.58 -27.57 26.36
N GLN A 198 11.37 -27.25 25.08
CA GLN A 198 10.08 -26.77 24.60
C GLN A 198 8.97 -27.81 24.77
N ALA A 199 9.27 -29.10 24.55
CA ALA A 199 8.32 -30.18 24.81
C ALA A 199 8.00 -30.29 26.31
N CYS A 200 9.01 -30.21 27.20
CA CYS A 200 8.80 -30.19 28.64
C CYS A 200 7.93 -29.01 29.09
N ILE A 201 8.15 -27.82 28.54
CA ILE A 201 7.33 -26.64 28.85
C ILE A 201 5.86 -26.89 28.49
N LYS A 202 5.57 -27.45 27.31
CA LYS A 202 4.20 -27.78 26.91
C LYS A 202 3.53 -28.77 27.88
N VAL A 203 4.25 -29.80 28.29
CA VAL A 203 3.74 -30.77 29.28
C VAL A 203 3.45 -30.08 30.61
N ILE A 204 4.29 -29.16 31.06
CA ILE A 204 4.06 -28.39 32.29
C ILE A 204 2.81 -27.51 32.16
N GLU A 205 2.61 -26.85 31.02
CA GLU A 205 1.41 -26.05 30.74
C GLU A 205 0.14 -26.92 30.76
N GLU A 206 0.17 -28.09 30.13
CA GLU A 206 -0.92 -29.08 30.16
C GLU A 206 -1.21 -29.56 31.59
N CYS A 207 -0.17 -29.90 32.37
CA CYS A 207 -0.32 -30.24 33.79
C CYS A 207 -0.92 -29.08 34.60
N GLY A 208 -0.59 -27.83 34.28
CA GLY A 208 -1.18 -26.66 34.91
C GLY A 208 -2.69 -26.56 34.68
N VAL A 209 -3.15 -26.85 33.45
CA VAL A 209 -4.58 -26.89 33.11
C VAL A 209 -5.29 -28.03 33.85
N GLU A 210 -4.69 -29.22 33.89
CA GLU A 210 -5.27 -30.35 34.61
C GLU A 210 -5.33 -30.12 36.12
N LEU A 211 -4.33 -29.45 36.71
CA LEU A 211 -4.34 -29.07 38.13
C LEU A 211 -5.49 -28.09 38.43
N GLN A 212 -5.75 -27.12 37.56
CA GLN A 212 -6.90 -26.23 37.72
C GLN A 212 -8.23 -26.99 37.65
N ARG A 213 -8.35 -27.94 36.71
CA ARG A 213 -9.54 -28.82 36.60
C ARG A 213 -9.74 -29.66 37.86
N GLU A 214 -8.65 -30.22 38.40
CA GLU A 214 -8.68 -30.98 39.65
C GLU A 214 -9.15 -30.11 40.83
N GLN A 215 -8.63 -28.89 40.95
CA GLN A 215 -9.05 -27.95 42.00
C GLN A 215 -10.53 -27.62 41.91
N GLU A 216 -11.06 -27.33 40.72
CA GLU A 216 -12.48 -27.10 40.51
C GLU A 216 -13.33 -28.33 40.88
N ALA A 217 -12.88 -29.53 40.48
CA ALA A 217 -13.56 -30.78 40.81
C ALA A 217 -13.55 -31.04 42.32
N SER A 218 -12.43 -30.78 43.00
CA SER A 218 -12.28 -30.88 44.45
C SER A 218 -13.21 -29.91 45.19
N HIS A 219 -13.30 -28.65 44.74
CA HIS A 219 -14.26 -27.70 45.28
C HIS A 219 -15.73 -28.14 45.09
N LYS A 220 -16.07 -28.69 43.92
CA LYS A 220 -17.41 -29.26 43.68
C LYS A 220 -17.68 -30.45 44.58
N LEU A 221 -16.71 -31.34 44.75
CA LEU A 221 -16.82 -32.50 45.63
C LEU A 221 -17.05 -32.07 47.09
N GLY A 222 -16.30 -31.08 47.58
CA GLY A 222 -16.49 -30.53 48.93
C GLY A 222 -17.91 -29.98 49.14
N ARG A 223 -18.45 -29.22 48.18
CA ARG A 223 -19.84 -28.75 48.24
C ARG A 223 -20.84 -29.90 48.26
N PHE A 224 -20.65 -30.93 47.43
CA PHE A 224 -21.55 -32.08 47.43
C PHE A 224 -21.46 -32.90 48.72
N GLN A 225 -20.28 -32.99 49.35
CA GLN A 225 -20.11 -33.62 50.65
C GLN A 225 -20.85 -32.85 51.76
N GLU A 226 -20.74 -31.53 51.80
CA GLU A 226 -21.50 -30.69 52.75
C GLU A 226 -23.01 -30.88 52.59
N ILE A 227 -23.51 -30.86 51.35
CA ILE A 227 -24.93 -31.10 51.04
C ILE A 227 -25.33 -32.52 51.49
N TYR A 228 -24.51 -33.53 51.19
CA TYR A 228 -24.78 -34.91 51.59
C TYR A 228 -24.86 -35.06 53.10
N ASP A 229 -23.94 -34.44 53.84
CA ASP A 229 -23.93 -34.50 55.30
C ASP A 229 -25.14 -33.78 55.92
N GLN A 230 -25.59 -32.66 55.33
CA GLN A 230 -26.84 -31.99 55.72
C GLN A 230 -28.06 -32.89 55.50
N LEU A 231 -28.22 -33.42 54.28
CA LEU A 231 -29.32 -34.36 53.96
C LEU A 231 -29.31 -35.59 54.87
N ARG A 232 -28.13 -36.08 55.24
CA ARG A 232 -27.98 -37.21 56.16
C ARG A 232 -28.35 -36.86 57.60
N GLN A 233 -28.14 -35.62 58.03
CA GLN A 233 -28.62 -35.14 59.33
C GLN A 233 -30.14 -35.01 59.32
N ASP A 234 -30.71 -34.41 58.26
CA ASP A 234 -32.16 -34.28 58.08
C ASP A 234 -32.85 -35.65 58.07
N ASP A 235 -32.27 -36.65 57.40
CA ASP A 235 -32.77 -38.02 57.36
C ASP A 235 -32.84 -38.65 58.77
N LYS A 236 -31.80 -38.45 59.59
CA LYS A 236 -31.78 -38.92 60.98
C LYS A 236 -32.83 -38.20 61.84
N ASP A 237 -33.00 -36.90 61.66
CA ASP A 237 -34.00 -36.12 62.40
C ASP A 237 -35.42 -36.54 62.02
N LEU A 238 -35.65 -36.82 60.73
CA LEU A 238 -36.89 -37.40 60.24
C LEU A 238 -37.15 -38.80 60.82
N ASP A 239 -36.14 -39.66 60.88
CA ASP A 239 -36.25 -40.99 61.51
C ASP A 239 -36.63 -40.90 62.99
N ILE A 240 -35.99 -40.00 63.74
CA ILE A 240 -36.35 -39.72 65.14
C ILE A 240 -37.81 -39.26 65.22
N ARG A 241 -38.23 -38.36 64.31
CA ARG A 241 -39.61 -37.86 64.28
C ARG A 241 -40.62 -38.96 63.96
N ILE A 242 -40.31 -39.84 63.01
CA ILE A 242 -41.11 -41.00 62.65
C ILE A 242 -41.26 -41.91 63.87
N SER A 243 -40.17 -42.24 64.56
CA SER A 243 -40.20 -43.08 65.76
C SER A 243 -41.06 -42.47 66.88
N GLN A 244 -40.94 -41.17 67.12
CA GLN A 244 -41.79 -40.46 68.10
C GLN A 244 -43.27 -40.51 67.72
N LEU A 245 -43.60 -40.28 66.45
CA LEU A 245 -44.98 -40.35 65.96
C LEU A 245 -45.54 -41.77 66.05
N GLN A 246 -44.75 -42.79 65.70
CA GLN A 246 -45.15 -44.20 65.87
C GLN A 246 -45.46 -44.52 67.34
N ARG A 247 -44.66 -44.03 68.29
CA ARG A 247 -44.93 -44.19 69.72
C ARG A 247 -46.20 -43.45 70.16
N GLN A 248 -46.45 -42.25 69.63
CA GLN A 248 -47.70 -41.51 69.89
C GLN A 248 -48.93 -42.25 69.35
N ILE A 249 -48.82 -42.85 68.15
CA ILE A 249 -49.87 -43.67 67.54
C ILE A 249 -50.13 -44.89 68.42
N ALA A 250 -49.10 -45.64 68.82
CA ALA A 250 -49.22 -46.81 69.70
C ALA A 250 -49.88 -46.44 71.04
N ASN A 251 -49.43 -45.37 71.70
CA ASN A 251 -50.04 -44.90 72.94
C ASN A 251 -51.53 -44.51 72.77
N SER A 252 -51.89 -43.92 71.63
CA SER A 252 -53.26 -43.54 71.33
C SER A 252 -54.13 -44.76 71.02
N GLN A 253 -53.58 -45.75 70.31
CA GLN A 253 -54.22 -47.05 70.08
C GLN A 253 -54.50 -47.77 71.40
N ASP A 254 -53.53 -47.84 72.32
CA ASP A 254 -53.69 -48.44 73.65
C ASP A 254 -54.75 -47.70 74.49
N ARG A 255 -54.85 -46.37 74.37
CA ARG A 255 -55.90 -45.59 75.03
C ARG A 255 -57.28 -45.91 74.45
N ILE A 256 -57.38 -45.97 73.12
CA ILE A 256 -58.62 -46.34 72.43
C ILE A 256 -59.04 -47.76 72.82
N GLU A 257 -58.11 -48.71 72.87
CA GLU A 257 -58.41 -50.10 73.24
C GLU A 257 -58.87 -50.21 74.69
N ARG A 258 -58.20 -49.52 75.63
CA ARG A 258 -58.66 -49.45 77.04
C ARG A 258 -60.04 -48.82 77.16
N ALA A 259 -60.29 -47.73 76.45
CA ALA A 259 -61.60 -47.07 76.44
C ALA A 259 -62.69 -47.99 75.87
N ARG A 260 -62.39 -48.74 74.79
CA ARG A 260 -63.30 -49.75 74.22
C ARG A 260 -63.59 -50.87 75.20
N LYS A 261 -62.57 -51.48 75.80
CA LYS A 261 -62.73 -52.53 76.84
C LYS A 261 -63.54 -52.02 78.03
N GLN A 262 -63.26 -50.80 78.51
CA GLN A 262 -64.03 -50.21 79.61
C GLN A 262 -65.49 -49.93 79.21
N ALA A 263 -65.73 -49.48 77.99
CA ALA A 263 -67.08 -49.28 77.45
C ALA A 263 -67.84 -50.62 77.34
N GLU A 264 -67.20 -51.69 76.88
CA GLU A 264 -67.77 -53.04 76.83
C GLU A 264 -68.10 -53.58 78.22
N ILE A 265 -67.19 -53.46 79.19
CA ILE A 265 -67.44 -53.87 80.58
C ILE A 265 -68.63 -53.09 81.17
N LYS A 266 -68.66 -51.76 80.98
CA LYS A 266 -69.78 -50.93 81.43
C LYS A 266 -71.08 -51.35 80.77
N ARG A 267 -71.07 -51.60 79.46
CA ARG A 267 -72.23 -52.06 78.69
C ARG A 267 -72.74 -53.41 79.20
N ALA A 268 -71.86 -54.41 79.34
CA ALA A 268 -72.21 -55.72 79.88
C ALA A 268 -72.74 -55.64 81.32
N SER A 269 -72.15 -54.79 82.17
CA SER A 269 -72.64 -54.58 83.53
C SER A 269 -74.03 -53.91 83.56
N ALA A 270 -74.27 -52.96 82.64
CA ALA A 270 -75.56 -52.30 82.50
C ALA A 270 -76.62 -53.27 81.95
N GLU A 271 -76.27 -54.11 80.97
CA GLU A 271 -77.12 -55.18 80.44
C GLU A 271 -77.47 -56.20 81.52
N LYS A 272 -76.50 -56.63 82.35
CA LYS A 272 -76.75 -57.52 83.49
C LYS A 272 -77.68 -56.89 84.51
N LYS A 273 -77.42 -55.64 84.92
CA LYS A 273 -78.31 -54.89 85.84
C LYS A 273 -79.70 -54.72 85.25
N MET A 274 -79.83 -54.42 83.96
CA MET A 274 -81.14 -54.36 83.29
C MET A 274 -81.85 -55.71 83.32
N SER A 275 -81.14 -56.82 83.13
CA SER A 275 -81.72 -58.16 83.21
C SER A 275 -82.19 -58.48 84.63
N GLU A 276 -81.37 -58.23 85.64
CA GLU A 276 -81.72 -58.40 87.06
C GLU A 276 -82.95 -57.54 87.44
N LEU A 277 -82.97 -56.27 87.01
CA LEU A 277 -84.11 -55.37 87.20
C LEU A 277 -85.37 -55.87 86.50
N ARG A 278 -85.26 -56.43 85.29
CA ARG A 278 -86.39 -57.02 84.56
C ARG A 278 -86.92 -58.27 85.27
N GLU A 279 -86.04 -59.13 85.77
CA GLU A 279 -86.40 -60.33 86.53
C GLU A 279 -87.10 -59.96 87.84
N MET A 280 -86.50 -59.04 88.62
CA MET A 280 -87.10 -58.50 89.85
C MET A 280 -88.44 -57.82 89.60
N HIS A 281 -88.56 -57.06 88.51
CA HIS A 281 -89.84 -56.47 88.13
C HIS A 281 -90.85 -57.55 87.72
N GLY A 282 -90.40 -58.63 87.07
CA GLY A 282 -91.22 -59.79 86.74
C GLY A 282 -91.74 -60.52 87.98
N THR A 283 -90.88 -60.78 88.97
CA THR A 283 -91.26 -61.42 90.24
C THR A 283 -92.18 -60.52 91.05
N LEU A 284 -91.87 -59.22 91.19
CA LEU A 284 -92.75 -58.26 91.86
C LEU A 284 -94.11 -58.14 91.16
N ALA A 285 -94.16 -58.16 89.83
CA ALA A 285 -95.41 -58.17 89.08
C ALA A 285 -96.21 -59.46 89.31
N ALA A 286 -95.52 -60.62 89.41
CA ALA A 286 -96.15 -61.89 89.73
C ALA A 286 -96.67 -61.94 91.18
N GLU A 287 -95.88 -61.48 92.16
CA GLU A 287 -96.30 -61.33 93.56
C GLU A 287 -97.48 -60.38 93.68
N ARG A 288 -97.44 -59.23 93.00
CA ARG A 288 -98.57 -58.29 92.97
C ARG A 288 -99.82 -58.93 92.35
N SER A 289 -99.68 -59.73 91.30
CA SER A 289 -100.79 -60.48 90.69
C SER A 289 -101.35 -61.53 91.65
N LEU A 290 -100.49 -62.26 92.36
CA LEU A 290 -100.91 -63.26 93.35
C LEU A 290 -101.59 -62.61 94.56
N GLN A 291 -101.02 -61.53 95.09
CA GLN A 291 -101.64 -60.72 96.13
C GLN A 291 -102.97 -60.12 95.67
N MET A 292 -103.08 -59.67 94.42
CA MET A 292 -104.37 -59.22 93.87
C MET A 292 -105.39 -60.36 93.83
N LYS A 293 -104.99 -61.57 93.42
CA LYS A 293 -105.87 -62.76 93.47
C LYS A 293 -106.29 -63.11 94.90
N GLU A 294 -105.35 -63.18 95.84
CA GLU A 294 -105.66 -63.42 97.26
C GLU A 294 -106.56 -62.32 97.83
N MET A 295 -106.36 -61.07 97.41
CA MET A 295 -107.22 -59.97 97.81
C MET A 295 -108.62 -60.09 97.20
N ASP A 296 -108.74 -60.50 95.94
CA ASP A 296 -110.03 -60.77 95.30
C ASP A 296 -110.74 -61.94 95.97
N GLU A 297 -110.03 -63.03 96.32
CA GLU A 297 -110.57 -64.15 97.10
C GLU A 297 -111.05 -63.71 98.49
N LYS A 298 -110.25 -62.91 99.21
CA LYS A 298 -110.68 -62.32 100.49
C LYS A 298 -111.88 -61.40 100.31
N ARG A 299 -111.93 -60.63 99.22
CA ARG A 299 -113.05 -59.74 98.91
C ARG A 299 -114.32 -60.55 98.61
N ASP A 300 -114.20 -61.65 97.90
CA ASP A 300 -115.32 -62.55 97.62
C ASP A 300 -115.77 -63.32 98.86
N TYR A 301 -114.84 -63.73 99.73
CA TYR A 301 -115.16 -64.28 101.06
C TYR A 301 -115.88 -63.25 101.94
N ILE A 302 -115.41 -62.00 101.97
CA ILE A 302 -116.10 -60.91 102.68
C ILE A 302 -117.51 -60.72 102.12
N LYS A 303 -117.68 -60.61 100.79
CA LYS A 303 -119.02 -60.51 100.17
C LYS A 303 -119.93 -61.68 100.52
N SER A 304 -119.40 -62.91 100.53
CA SER A 304 -120.16 -64.11 100.91
C SER A 304 -120.59 -64.04 102.37
N THR A 305 -119.70 -63.60 103.26
CA THR A 305 -119.99 -63.45 104.69
C THR A 305 -120.98 -62.30 104.94
N GLU A 306 -120.85 -61.18 104.23
CA GLU A 306 -121.80 -60.07 104.24
C GLU A 306 -123.18 -60.52 103.75
N LEU A 307 -123.25 -61.36 102.71
CA LEU A 307 -124.50 -61.95 102.23
C LEU A 307 -125.11 -62.89 103.29
N GLN A 308 -124.30 -63.73 103.95
CA GLN A 308 -124.75 -64.58 105.07
C GLN A 308 -125.25 -63.74 106.25
N ILE A 309 -124.59 -62.64 106.58
CA ILE A 309 -125.05 -61.72 107.62
C ILE A 309 -126.37 -61.05 107.21
N SER A 310 -126.52 -60.69 105.93
CA SER A 310 -127.77 -60.12 105.41
C SER A 310 -128.91 -61.11 105.49
N THR A 311 -128.71 -62.37 105.08
CA THR A 311 -129.74 -63.41 105.16
C THR A 311 -130.07 -63.79 106.60
N MET A 312 -129.07 -63.84 107.50
CA MET A 312 -129.33 -64.02 108.94
C MET A 312 -130.08 -62.83 109.53
N LYS A 313 -129.77 -61.59 109.13
CA LYS A 313 -130.53 -60.41 109.55
C LYS A 313 -131.98 -60.47 109.05
N GLU A 314 -132.21 -60.82 107.79
CA GLU A 314 -133.55 -61.02 107.24
C GLU A 314 -134.30 -62.13 107.98
N HIS A 315 -133.61 -63.21 108.35
CA HIS A 315 -134.18 -64.31 109.13
C HIS A 315 -134.59 -63.86 110.54
N ILE A 316 -133.71 -63.14 111.26
CA ILE A 316 -133.99 -62.57 112.57
C ILE A 316 -135.13 -61.54 112.50
N GLU A 317 -135.17 -60.70 111.46
CA GLU A 317 -136.29 -59.77 111.25
C GLU A 317 -137.61 -60.50 110.99
N SER A 318 -137.56 -61.60 110.25
CA SER A 318 -138.71 -62.50 110.05
C SER A 318 -139.20 -63.08 111.37
N GLU A 319 -138.30 -63.60 112.21
CA GLU A 319 -138.62 -64.13 113.54
C GLU A 319 -139.15 -63.03 114.48
N MET A 320 -138.55 -61.84 114.45
CA MET A 320 -139.05 -60.68 115.19
C MET A 320 -140.47 -60.28 114.76
N ARG A 321 -140.77 -60.31 113.46
CA ARG A 321 -142.14 -60.07 112.96
C ARG A 321 -143.10 -61.16 113.41
N ALA A 322 -142.67 -62.42 113.45
CA ALA A 322 -143.49 -63.53 113.94
C ALA A 322 -143.79 -63.40 115.44
N ILE A 323 -142.79 -63.07 116.26
CA ILE A 323 -142.95 -62.83 117.70
C ILE A 323 -143.81 -61.59 117.97
N ALA A 324 -143.63 -60.51 117.19
CA ALA A 324 -144.48 -59.33 117.29
C ALA A 324 -145.96 -59.66 116.99
N ALA A 325 -146.21 -60.45 115.95
CA ALA A 325 -147.55 -60.91 115.59
C ALA A 325 -148.17 -61.85 116.66
N GLU A 326 -147.38 -62.71 117.30
CA GLU A 326 -147.86 -63.51 118.43
C GLU A 326 -148.13 -62.67 119.69
N SER A 327 -147.32 -61.64 119.94
CA SER A 327 -147.53 -60.71 121.05
C SER A 327 -148.79 -59.85 120.87
N GLU A 328 -149.13 -59.52 119.61
CA GLU A 328 -150.34 -58.80 119.24
C GLU A 328 -151.58 -59.68 119.41
N LYS A 329 -151.52 -60.95 118.98
CA LYS A 329 -152.57 -61.95 119.26
C LYS A 329 -152.80 -62.18 120.76
N LEU A 330 -151.73 -62.17 121.57
CA LEU A 330 -151.84 -62.31 123.03
C LEU A 330 -152.44 -61.05 123.68
N ARG A 331 -152.12 -59.87 123.14
CA ARG A 331 -152.70 -58.59 123.57
C ARG A 331 -154.20 -58.51 123.26
N ASP A 332 -154.62 -58.99 122.10
CA ASP A 332 -156.03 -59.08 121.72
C ASP A 332 -156.81 -60.09 122.59
N HIS A 333 -156.17 -61.20 122.99
CA HIS A 333 -156.76 -62.17 123.93
C HIS A 333 -156.96 -61.60 125.33
N LEU A 334 -156.01 -60.79 125.81
CA LEU A 334 -156.13 -60.05 127.09
C LEU A 334 -157.22 -58.98 127.05
N HIS A 335 -157.37 -58.28 125.91
CA HIS A 335 -158.41 -57.26 125.73
C HIS A 335 -159.82 -57.85 125.68
N LEU A 336 -160.00 -59.04 125.09
CA LEU A 336 -161.27 -59.78 125.11
C LEU A 336 -161.61 -60.31 126.51
N TYR A 337 -160.61 -60.73 127.29
CA TYR A 337 -160.83 -61.20 128.66
C TYR A 337 -161.21 -60.05 129.62
N LEU A 338 -160.60 -58.88 129.46
CA LEU A 338 -160.95 -57.66 130.22
C LEU A 338 -162.36 -57.14 129.89
N ASN A 339 -162.75 -57.12 128.61
CA ASN A 339 -164.12 -56.73 128.22
C ASN A 339 -165.18 -57.74 128.71
N SER A 340 -164.84 -59.03 128.82
CA SER A 340 -165.75 -60.04 129.37
C SER A 340 -165.94 -59.95 130.90
N MET A 341 -164.98 -59.33 131.60
CA MET A 341 -165.04 -59.08 133.05
C MET A 341 -165.69 -57.73 133.40
N GLU A 342 -165.54 -56.69 132.57
CA GLU A 342 -166.21 -55.40 132.79
C GLU A 342 -167.74 -55.48 132.64
N GLN A 343 -168.27 -56.30 131.72
CA GLN A 343 -169.74 -56.45 131.60
C GLN A 343 -170.39 -57.33 132.69
N ARG A 344 -169.63 -58.01 133.54
CA ARG A 344 -170.19 -58.72 134.72
C ARG A 344 -170.15 -57.90 136.01
N MET A 345 -169.51 -56.73 136.03
CA MET A 345 -169.43 -55.86 137.22
C MET A 345 -170.22 -54.54 137.13
N MET A 346 -170.92 -54.25 136.03
CA MET A 346 -172.06 -53.33 136.06
C MET A 346 -173.37 -54.10 136.28
N VAL A 347 -173.71 -54.19 137.57
CA VAL A 347 -175.00 -54.58 138.12
C VAL A 347 -176.02 -53.46 137.92
N ARG A 348 -177.29 -53.87 137.78
CA ARG A 348 -178.55 -53.15 138.05
C ARG A 348 -179.15 -52.26 136.96
#